data_AF-F4XL83-F1
#
_entry.id   AF-F4XL83-F1
#
_cell.length_a   1.000
_cell.length_b   1.000
_cell.length_c   1.000
_cell.angle_alpha   90.00
_cell.angle_beta   90.00
_cell.angle_gamma   90.00
#
_symmetry.space_group_name_H-M   'P 1'
#
loop_
_entity.id
_entity.type
_entity.pdbx_description
1 polymer ?
#
loop_
_entity_poly.entity_id
_entity_poly.type
_entity_poly.pdbx_seq_one_letter_code
_entity_poly.pdbx_strand_id
1 'polypeptide(L)'
;MGTFNLGTFSGNPISRNRYTLTTSDATDVFKFRVSNNRQINLNLHNISAGDDANLRLYRDTNNNGIFDLGDQQVASSLQGGNANDVINYSATSGTYFAQVKRYAPSSNGIVSYNLELSGTSKPNTYQPLSPNQVFSLNSNLEADHIIYLDFDGHTTTGTSWNKNFGSSIVTPAYDTDGNTSNFSTAERETIWRIWQRVAEDFSPFDVNVTTAQPSDDQLKKTSGSDSQWGIRVVIGGDGSWYQKGTGGLAYMDSFNWDSDTPAFIFSENRAGGSEKSVAEAISHEVGHTLGLSHEGDSTNDYYYGHGNGSVETGWAPIMGEGNDRNLSQWSKGEYTGASNQEDDLDIITGQNGFGYRRDDYSNQLTSAAALSINDGQVENYGIIEKNNDIDWFEFNSTTGNIALDIKPFERGPNLDILAKLYNASGQLISSSNPIGSLSASFNLDLSPGQYYLSIDGTGQGNLATGYSDYGSLGQYSITGTVA
;
A
#
# COMPACT_ATOMS: atom_id res chain seq x y z
N MET A 1 -9.99 -31.53 -21.35
CA MET A 1 -9.75 -30.23 -20.70
C MET A 1 -9.06 -30.53 -19.40
N GLY A 2 -7.77 -30.24 -19.31
CA GLY A 2 -7.06 -30.28 -18.03
C GLY A 2 -7.49 -29.11 -17.14
N THR A 3 -7.73 -29.37 -15.86
CA THR A 3 -7.96 -28.31 -14.86
C THR A 3 -6.89 -28.41 -13.79
N PHE A 4 -6.18 -27.31 -13.57
CA PHE A 4 -5.06 -27.21 -12.64
C PHE A 4 -5.34 -26.11 -11.61
N ASN A 5 -4.90 -26.32 -10.37
CA ASN A 5 -5.02 -25.30 -9.32
C ASN A 5 -3.63 -24.75 -9.00
N LEU A 6 -3.48 -23.43 -9.10
CA LEU A 6 -2.25 -22.71 -8.75
C LEU A 6 -2.25 -22.24 -7.28
N GLY A 7 -3.39 -22.33 -6.59
CA GLY A 7 -3.56 -21.85 -5.23
C GLY A 7 -3.85 -20.34 -5.15
N THR A 8 -3.55 -19.76 -4.00
CA THR A 8 -3.63 -18.31 -3.81
C THR A 8 -2.34 -17.66 -4.32
N PHE A 9 -2.48 -16.79 -5.30
CA PHE A 9 -1.44 -15.92 -5.80
C PHE A 9 -1.32 -14.70 -4.89
N SER A 10 -0.23 -14.68 -4.11
CA SER A 10 0.12 -13.60 -3.19
C SER A 10 1.20 -12.66 -3.73
N GLY A 11 1.69 -12.86 -4.95
CA GLY A 11 2.67 -11.98 -5.63
C GLY A 11 3.92 -12.72 -6.09
N ASN A 12 4.29 -13.79 -5.38
CA ASN A 12 5.39 -14.65 -5.79
C ASN A 12 5.09 -15.33 -7.13
N PRO A 13 5.96 -15.23 -8.15
CA PRO A 13 5.75 -15.85 -9.44
C PRO A 13 5.46 -17.36 -9.33
N ILE A 14 4.44 -17.80 -10.06
CA ILE A 14 4.05 -19.20 -10.18
C ILE A 14 4.29 -19.64 -11.62
N SER A 15 5.32 -20.45 -11.83
CA SER A 15 5.59 -21.04 -13.15
C SER A 15 5.05 -22.48 -13.25
N ARG A 16 4.55 -22.83 -14.43
CA ARG A 16 4.03 -24.15 -14.82
C ARG A 16 4.59 -24.51 -16.18
N ASN A 17 5.52 -25.46 -16.18
CA ASN A 17 6.33 -25.78 -17.34
C ASN A 17 5.98 -27.14 -17.95
N ARG A 18 6.21 -27.29 -19.25
CA ARG A 18 6.10 -28.56 -20.01
C ARG A 18 4.67 -29.12 -20.09
N TYR A 19 3.71 -28.23 -20.31
CA TYR A 19 2.33 -28.61 -20.60
C TYR A 19 2.12 -28.87 -22.07
N THR A 20 1.06 -29.59 -22.42
CA THR A 20 0.79 -30.00 -23.80
C THR A 20 -0.69 -30.01 -24.13
N LEU A 21 -1.06 -29.46 -25.30
CA LEU A 21 -2.40 -29.57 -25.87
C LEU A 21 -2.40 -30.52 -27.07
N THR A 22 -3.49 -31.27 -27.22
CA THR A 22 -3.72 -32.20 -28.34
C THR A 22 -5.02 -31.85 -29.07
N THR A 23 -5.31 -32.53 -30.17
CA THR A 23 -6.60 -32.38 -30.87
C THR A 23 -7.78 -32.88 -30.03
N SER A 24 -7.57 -33.90 -29.19
CA SER A 24 -8.58 -34.42 -28.25
C SER A 24 -8.64 -33.67 -26.92
N ASP A 25 -7.56 -32.98 -26.55
CA ASP A 25 -7.46 -32.14 -25.35
C ASP A 25 -6.91 -30.77 -25.71
N ALA A 26 -7.77 -29.95 -26.32
CA ALA A 26 -7.38 -28.70 -26.94
C ALA A 26 -7.32 -27.51 -25.96
N THR A 27 -7.63 -27.73 -24.68
CA THR A 27 -7.77 -26.65 -23.69
C THR A 27 -7.29 -27.10 -22.32
N ASP A 28 -6.46 -26.27 -21.70
CA ASP A 28 -6.13 -26.34 -20.29
C ASP A 28 -6.64 -25.11 -19.55
N VAL A 29 -7.05 -25.29 -18.29
CA VAL A 29 -7.55 -24.21 -17.42
C VAL A 29 -6.80 -24.23 -16.10
N PHE A 30 -6.22 -23.08 -15.74
CA PHE A 30 -5.49 -22.87 -14.50
C PHE A 30 -6.30 -21.95 -13.57
N LYS A 31 -6.81 -22.51 -12.48
CA LYS A 31 -7.51 -21.79 -11.42
C LYS A 31 -6.50 -21.16 -10.46
N PHE A 32 -6.71 -19.91 -10.10
CA PHE A 32 -5.96 -19.24 -9.04
C PHE A 32 -6.84 -18.23 -8.30
N ARG A 33 -6.48 -17.94 -7.05
CA ARG A 33 -7.12 -16.87 -6.26
C ARG A 33 -6.14 -15.72 -6.10
N VAL A 34 -6.57 -14.51 -6.41
CA VAL A 34 -5.80 -13.30 -6.15
C VAL A 34 -6.16 -12.78 -4.75
N SER A 35 -5.16 -12.69 -3.85
CA SER A 35 -5.31 -11.97 -2.57
C SER A 35 -5.01 -10.50 -2.81
N ASN A 36 -5.88 -9.58 -2.39
CA ASN A 36 -5.78 -8.13 -2.66
C ASN A 36 -5.82 -7.71 -4.14
N ASN A 37 -6.09 -6.43 -4.38
CA ASN A 37 -6.01 -5.92 -5.75
C ASN A 37 -4.52 -5.88 -6.16
N ARG A 38 -4.21 -6.29 -7.39
CA ARG A 38 -2.84 -6.33 -7.90
C ARG A 38 -2.82 -6.33 -9.41
N GLN A 39 -1.76 -5.81 -10.01
CA GLN A 39 -1.49 -6.10 -11.41
C GLN A 39 -1.02 -7.54 -11.49
N ILE A 40 -1.66 -8.37 -12.30
CA ILE A 40 -1.18 -9.71 -12.63
C ILE A 40 -0.67 -9.73 -14.06
N ASN A 41 0.39 -10.48 -14.27
CA ASN A 41 0.94 -10.82 -15.57
C ASN A 41 0.78 -12.34 -15.76
N LEU A 42 0.07 -12.74 -16.80
CA LEU A 42 0.08 -14.11 -17.29
C LEU A 42 0.90 -14.15 -18.56
N ASN A 43 1.94 -14.97 -18.57
CA ASN A 43 2.83 -15.14 -19.71
C ASN A 43 2.76 -16.59 -20.18
N LEU A 44 2.17 -16.80 -21.35
CA LEU A 44 2.19 -18.06 -22.09
C LEU A 44 3.37 -18.01 -23.06
N HIS A 45 4.35 -18.87 -22.85
CA HIS A 45 5.60 -18.82 -23.60
C HIS A 45 6.15 -20.20 -23.92
N ASN A 46 7.24 -20.22 -24.69
CA ASN A 46 7.89 -21.46 -25.14
C ASN A 46 6.91 -22.40 -25.87
N ILE A 47 6.04 -21.80 -26.70
CA ILE A 47 5.13 -22.53 -27.57
C ILE A 47 5.96 -23.29 -28.61
N SER A 48 5.64 -24.56 -28.86
CA SER A 48 6.37 -25.38 -29.82
C SER A 48 6.41 -24.74 -31.22
N ALA A 49 7.54 -24.90 -31.89
CA ALA A 49 7.77 -24.26 -33.19
C ALA A 49 6.74 -24.70 -34.24
N GLY A 50 6.10 -23.72 -34.89
CA GLY A 50 5.07 -23.96 -35.90
C GLY A 50 3.68 -24.28 -35.33
N ASP A 51 3.53 -24.26 -34.00
CA ASP A 51 2.24 -24.34 -33.32
C ASP A 51 1.75 -22.96 -32.86
N ASP A 52 0.53 -22.92 -32.34
CA ASP A 52 -0.19 -21.73 -31.90
C ASP A 52 -1.16 -22.11 -30.76
N ALA A 53 -1.13 -21.33 -29.67
CA ALA A 53 -2.05 -21.43 -28.56
C ALA A 53 -2.37 -20.04 -28.02
N ASN A 54 -3.64 -19.78 -27.75
CA ASN A 54 -4.14 -18.50 -27.26
C ASN A 54 -4.32 -18.52 -25.75
N LEU A 55 -4.19 -17.35 -25.12
CA LEU A 55 -4.40 -17.15 -23.69
C LEU A 55 -5.65 -16.30 -23.41
N ARG A 56 -6.51 -16.74 -22.49
CA ARG A 56 -7.68 -15.97 -22.02
C ARG A 56 -7.73 -15.97 -20.50
N LEU A 57 -8.19 -14.87 -19.92
CA LEU A 57 -8.41 -14.73 -18.49
C LEU A 57 -9.89 -14.53 -18.21
N TYR A 58 -10.40 -15.30 -17.25
CA TYR A 58 -11.78 -15.25 -16.78
C TYR A 58 -11.82 -14.95 -15.29
N ARG A 59 -12.84 -14.23 -14.86
CA ARG A 59 -13.17 -14.01 -13.45
C ARG A 59 -14.38 -14.86 -13.06
N ASP A 60 -14.25 -15.52 -11.91
CA ASP A 60 -15.32 -16.28 -11.27
C ASP A 60 -16.35 -15.32 -10.65
N THR A 61 -17.32 -14.90 -11.46
CA THR A 61 -18.32 -13.91 -11.05
C THR A 61 -19.49 -14.52 -10.27
N ASN A 62 -19.70 -15.83 -10.39
CA ASN A 62 -20.73 -16.55 -9.64
C ASN A 62 -20.20 -17.16 -8.33
N ASN A 63 -18.88 -17.08 -8.08
CA ASN A 63 -18.16 -17.55 -6.90
C ASN A 63 -18.33 -19.04 -6.61
N ASN A 64 -18.56 -19.86 -7.62
CA ASN A 64 -18.73 -21.31 -7.44
C ASN A 64 -17.40 -22.08 -7.52
N GLY A 65 -16.32 -21.41 -7.92
CA GLY A 65 -14.99 -22.00 -8.03
C GLY A 65 -14.81 -23.00 -9.17
N ILE A 66 -15.72 -23.05 -10.13
CA ILE A 66 -15.76 -23.96 -11.27
C ILE A 66 -15.74 -23.13 -12.56
N PHE A 67 -14.89 -23.50 -13.51
CA PHE A 67 -14.86 -22.81 -14.80
C PHE A 67 -16.10 -23.14 -15.64
N ASP A 68 -17.03 -22.19 -15.82
CA ASP A 68 -18.30 -22.38 -16.52
C ASP A 68 -18.87 -21.10 -17.19
N LEU A 69 -20.12 -21.15 -17.66
CA LEU A 69 -20.77 -20.04 -18.36
C LEU A 69 -21.11 -18.84 -17.47
N GLY A 70 -21.08 -19.00 -16.16
CA GLY A 70 -21.24 -17.92 -15.18
C GLY A 70 -19.96 -17.12 -14.94
N ASP A 71 -18.85 -17.47 -15.59
CA ASP A 71 -17.59 -16.74 -15.51
C ASP A 71 -17.46 -15.71 -16.64
N GLN A 72 -16.94 -14.54 -16.27
CA GLN A 72 -16.76 -13.44 -17.22
C GLN A 72 -15.33 -13.46 -17.78
N GLN A 73 -15.18 -13.49 -19.12
CA GLN A 73 -13.87 -13.22 -19.74
C GLN A 73 -13.50 -11.75 -19.51
N VAL A 74 -12.36 -11.50 -18.87
CA VAL A 74 -11.90 -10.14 -18.52
C VAL A 74 -10.69 -9.68 -19.34
N ALA A 75 -9.93 -10.61 -19.92
CA ALA A 75 -8.81 -10.29 -20.82
C ALA A 75 -8.47 -11.46 -21.75
N SER A 76 -7.71 -11.19 -22.83
CA SER A 76 -7.17 -12.21 -23.73
C SER A 76 -5.98 -11.70 -24.53
N SER A 77 -5.07 -12.61 -24.88
CA SER A 77 -4.04 -12.42 -25.91
C SER A 77 -4.19 -13.52 -26.96
N LEU A 78 -4.10 -13.13 -28.24
CA LEU A 78 -4.35 -13.99 -29.40
C LEU A 78 -3.22 -13.89 -30.44
N GLN A 79 -1.97 -13.84 -29.99
CA GLN A 79 -0.82 -13.72 -30.89
C GLN A 79 -0.70 -14.97 -31.76
N GLY A 80 -0.44 -14.78 -33.05
CA GLY A 80 -0.40 -15.89 -34.01
C GLY A 80 0.92 -16.66 -33.98
N GLY A 81 0.85 -17.96 -34.27
CA GLY A 81 2.02 -18.83 -34.32
C GLY A 81 2.60 -19.08 -32.93
N ASN A 82 3.92 -19.23 -32.83
CA ASN A 82 4.59 -19.59 -31.58
C ASN A 82 5.11 -18.37 -30.79
N ALA A 83 4.53 -17.18 -31.05
CA ALA A 83 4.81 -15.99 -30.26
C ALA A 83 4.28 -16.16 -28.83
N ASN A 84 4.86 -15.43 -27.87
CA ASN A 84 4.34 -15.44 -26.51
C ASN A 84 3.00 -14.70 -26.45
N ASP A 85 2.07 -15.21 -25.66
CA ASP A 85 0.84 -14.53 -25.33
C ASP A 85 0.93 -13.99 -23.90
N VAL A 86 0.75 -12.67 -23.77
CA VAL A 86 0.91 -11.97 -22.49
C VAL A 86 -0.38 -11.25 -22.14
N ILE A 87 -0.89 -11.45 -20.93
CA ILE A 87 -1.99 -10.69 -20.35
C ILE A 87 -1.49 -9.95 -19.13
N ASN A 88 -1.48 -8.61 -19.19
CA ASN A 88 -1.37 -7.75 -18.02
C ASN A 88 -2.78 -7.30 -17.61
N TYR A 89 -3.14 -7.49 -16.33
CA TYR A 89 -4.50 -7.20 -15.87
C TYR A 89 -4.52 -6.72 -14.42
N SER A 90 -5.22 -5.61 -14.15
CA SER A 90 -5.50 -5.14 -12.79
C SER A 90 -6.55 -6.06 -12.14
N ALA A 91 -6.08 -7.15 -11.55
CA ALA A 91 -6.94 -8.07 -10.83
C ALA A 91 -7.44 -7.42 -9.54
N THR A 92 -8.71 -7.64 -9.24
CA THR A 92 -9.24 -7.39 -7.90
C THR A 92 -9.21 -8.69 -7.12
N SER A 93 -9.33 -8.63 -5.79
CA SER A 93 -9.38 -9.86 -5.01
C SER A 93 -10.49 -10.81 -5.49
N GLY A 94 -10.20 -12.11 -5.56
CA GLY A 94 -11.16 -13.10 -6.04
C GLY A 94 -10.54 -14.26 -6.81
N THR A 95 -11.40 -15.15 -7.32
CA THR A 95 -10.99 -16.33 -8.09
C THR A 95 -10.96 -16.01 -9.58
N TYR A 96 -9.95 -16.51 -10.27
CA TYR A 96 -9.72 -16.35 -11.70
C TYR A 96 -9.35 -17.68 -12.35
N PHE A 97 -9.57 -17.76 -13.66
CA PHE A 97 -9.20 -18.88 -14.51
C PHE A 97 -8.40 -18.39 -15.72
N ALA A 98 -7.17 -18.85 -15.86
CA ALA A 98 -6.39 -18.69 -17.09
C ALA A 98 -6.64 -19.89 -18.00
N GLN A 99 -7.20 -19.66 -19.18
CA GLN A 99 -7.45 -20.67 -20.20
C GLN A 99 -6.36 -20.59 -21.28
N VAL A 100 -5.64 -21.69 -21.48
CA VAL A 100 -4.75 -21.87 -22.63
C VAL A 100 -5.48 -22.74 -23.64
N LYS A 101 -5.69 -22.23 -24.85
CA LYS A 101 -6.48 -22.90 -25.88
C LYS A 101 -5.71 -23.03 -27.17
N ARG A 102 -5.59 -24.26 -27.66
CA ARG A 102 -4.95 -24.59 -28.93
C ARG A 102 -5.61 -23.81 -30.07
N TYR A 103 -4.79 -23.12 -30.87
CA TYR A 103 -5.22 -22.40 -32.06
C TYR A 103 -4.31 -22.71 -33.25
N ALA A 104 -3.86 -23.96 -33.32
CA ALA A 104 -3.05 -24.50 -34.42
C ALA A 104 -3.88 -25.41 -35.34
N PRO A 105 -4.80 -24.89 -36.18
CA PRO A 105 -5.67 -25.71 -37.04
C PRO A 105 -4.92 -26.45 -38.15
N SER A 106 -3.71 -26.00 -38.50
CA SER A 106 -2.82 -26.64 -39.48
C SER A 106 -1.84 -27.65 -38.86
N SER A 107 -1.70 -27.68 -37.54
CA SER A 107 -0.84 -28.64 -36.84
C SER A 107 -1.61 -29.93 -36.54
N ASN A 108 -1.07 -31.07 -36.96
CA ASN A 108 -1.54 -32.40 -36.54
C ASN A 108 -0.84 -32.88 -35.25
N GLY A 109 -0.02 -32.01 -34.63
CA GLY A 109 0.88 -32.34 -33.52
C GLY A 109 0.41 -31.87 -32.15
N ILE A 110 1.27 -32.14 -31.17
CA ILE A 110 1.16 -31.74 -29.77
C ILE A 110 1.70 -30.31 -29.64
N VAL A 111 0.91 -29.38 -29.11
CA VAL A 111 1.37 -28.02 -28.79
C VAL A 111 1.95 -28.02 -27.39
N SER A 112 3.27 -27.86 -27.24
CA SER A 112 3.90 -27.74 -25.92
C SER A 112 4.03 -26.28 -25.51
N TYR A 113 3.86 -25.97 -24.22
CA TYR A 113 3.98 -24.59 -23.71
C TYR A 113 4.37 -24.55 -22.23
N ASN A 114 4.73 -23.35 -21.77
CA ASN A 114 4.86 -22.98 -20.36
C ASN A 114 3.91 -21.82 -20.04
N LEU A 115 3.37 -21.80 -18.82
CA LEU A 115 2.56 -20.70 -18.29
C LEU A 115 3.19 -20.15 -17.02
N GLU A 116 3.32 -18.84 -16.94
CA GLU A 116 3.76 -18.13 -15.75
C GLU A 116 2.69 -17.13 -15.30
N LEU A 117 2.41 -17.11 -14.00
CA LEU A 117 1.62 -16.09 -13.33
C LEU A 117 2.55 -15.31 -12.40
N SER A 118 2.78 -14.05 -12.73
CA SER A 118 3.46 -13.08 -11.88
C SER A 118 2.55 -11.89 -11.65
N GLY A 119 3.00 -10.89 -10.90
CA GLY A 119 2.18 -9.73 -10.64
C GLY A 119 2.81 -8.82 -9.61
N THR A 120 2.66 -7.52 -9.83
CA THR A 120 3.07 -6.49 -8.88
C THR A 120 1.88 -6.11 -8.02
N SER A 121 2.08 -6.10 -6.70
CA SER A 121 1.10 -5.59 -5.76
C SER A 121 0.85 -4.12 -6.10
N LYS A 122 -0.35 -3.79 -6.56
CA LYS A 122 -0.82 -2.41 -6.51
C LYS A 122 -1.45 -2.23 -5.13
N PRO A 123 -0.87 -1.43 -4.23
CA PRO A 123 -1.44 -1.28 -2.90
C PRO A 123 -2.91 -0.84 -2.95
N ASN A 124 -3.73 -1.33 -2.03
CA ASN A 124 -5.17 -1.07 -2.02
C ASN A 124 -5.50 0.44 -1.87
N THR A 125 -4.58 1.22 -1.31
CA THR A 125 -4.61 2.69 -1.20
C THR A 125 -4.74 3.38 -2.57
N TYR A 126 -4.27 2.78 -3.66
CA TYR A 126 -4.43 3.32 -5.02
C TYR A 126 -5.81 3.02 -5.65
N GLN A 127 -6.74 2.40 -4.91
CA GLN A 127 -8.08 2.18 -5.42
C GLN A 127 -8.81 3.51 -5.66
N PRO A 128 -9.52 3.67 -6.79
CA PRO A 128 -10.28 4.89 -7.04
C PRO A 128 -11.42 5.04 -6.03
N LEU A 129 -11.82 6.28 -5.76
CA LEU A 129 -12.97 6.57 -4.90
C LEU A 129 -14.21 5.83 -5.40
N SER A 130 -14.80 5.04 -4.51
CA SER A 130 -16.13 4.47 -4.66
C SER A 130 -16.96 4.90 -3.44
N PRO A 131 -17.82 5.93 -3.56
CA PRO A 131 -18.50 6.52 -2.41
C PRO A 131 -19.34 5.55 -1.57
N ASN A 132 -19.81 4.45 -2.19
CA ASN A 132 -20.58 3.41 -1.52
C ASN A 132 -19.70 2.38 -0.78
N GLN A 133 -18.38 2.39 -1.01
CA GLN A 133 -17.42 1.47 -0.40
C GLN A 133 -16.51 2.16 0.62
N VAL A 134 -16.72 3.45 0.90
CA VAL A 134 -15.88 4.23 1.83
C VAL A 134 -15.87 3.68 3.26
N PHE A 135 -16.89 2.90 3.65
CA PHE A 135 -16.97 2.19 4.95
C PHE A 135 -16.57 0.70 4.82
N SER A 136 -15.74 0.39 3.83
CA SER A 136 -15.24 -0.98 3.57
C SER A 136 -13.79 -1.00 3.07
N LEU A 137 -13.07 0.11 3.26
CA LEU A 137 -11.69 0.29 2.79
C LEU A 137 -10.73 -0.49 3.70
N ASN A 138 -9.67 -1.06 3.13
CA ASN A 138 -8.67 -1.86 3.85
C ASN A 138 -7.29 -1.68 3.20
N SER A 139 -6.28 -1.27 3.96
CA SER A 139 -4.91 -1.06 3.43
C SER A 139 -4.12 -2.36 3.35
N ASN A 140 -4.38 -3.31 4.25
CA ASN A 140 -3.70 -4.59 4.33
C ASN A 140 -4.65 -5.69 4.84
N LEU A 141 -5.40 -6.35 3.96
CA LEU A 141 -6.35 -7.41 4.36
C LEU A 141 -5.67 -8.68 4.91
N GLU A 142 -4.36 -8.81 4.75
CA GLU A 142 -3.60 -9.96 5.26
C GLU A 142 -3.06 -9.74 6.67
N ALA A 143 -3.10 -8.51 7.20
CA ALA A 143 -2.65 -8.21 8.54
C ALA A 143 -3.62 -8.77 9.60
N ASP A 144 -3.05 -9.35 10.64
CA ASP A 144 -3.78 -9.81 11.82
C ASP A 144 -4.18 -8.67 12.75
N HIS A 145 -3.56 -7.49 12.60
CA HIS A 145 -3.75 -6.33 13.47
C HIS A 145 -4.49 -5.19 12.76
N ILE A 146 -5.33 -4.44 13.49
CA ILE A 146 -6.25 -3.47 12.90
C ILE A 146 -6.14 -2.08 13.54
N ILE A 147 -6.14 -1.05 12.70
CA ILE A 147 -6.49 0.34 13.07
C ILE A 147 -7.81 0.64 12.39
N TYR A 148 -8.89 0.68 13.18
CA TYR A 148 -10.24 0.95 12.68
C TYR A 148 -10.58 2.43 12.81
N LEU A 149 -10.84 3.07 11.68
CA LEU A 149 -11.28 4.46 11.61
C LEU A 149 -12.81 4.51 11.64
N ASP A 150 -13.35 4.75 12.84
CA ASP A 150 -14.78 4.83 13.15
C ASP A 150 -15.27 6.26 12.92
N PHE A 151 -15.85 6.49 11.74
CA PHE A 151 -16.42 7.79 11.34
C PHE A 151 -17.92 7.87 11.60
N ASP A 152 -18.63 6.74 11.74
CA ASP A 152 -20.08 6.66 11.86
C ASP A 152 -20.63 6.96 13.26
N GLY A 153 -19.71 7.18 14.21
CA GLY A 153 -20.02 7.63 15.55
C GLY A 153 -20.13 6.46 16.51
N HIS A 154 -19.78 6.71 17.76
CA HIS A 154 -19.59 5.65 18.73
C HIS A 154 -20.02 6.06 20.14
N THR A 155 -20.52 5.09 20.91
CA THR A 155 -20.79 5.27 22.34
C THR A 155 -19.82 4.44 23.16
N THR A 156 -18.75 5.08 23.63
CA THR A 156 -17.72 4.44 24.45
C THR A 156 -18.26 4.16 25.85
N THR A 157 -18.24 2.89 26.26
CA THR A 157 -18.65 2.42 27.59
C THR A 157 -17.73 1.34 28.10
N GLY A 158 -17.63 1.17 29.43
CA GLY A 158 -16.85 0.08 30.03
C GLY A 158 -15.32 0.20 29.93
N THR A 159 -14.79 1.34 29.49
CA THR A 159 -13.35 1.57 29.28
C THR A 159 -12.71 2.38 30.42
N SER A 160 -11.40 2.56 30.37
CA SER A 160 -10.69 3.50 31.25
C SER A 160 -11.19 4.95 31.11
N TRP A 161 -11.66 5.36 29.92
CA TRP A 161 -12.27 6.68 29.74
C TRP A 161 -13.50 6.86 30.63
N ASN A 162 -14.36 5.84 30.70
CA ASN A 162 -15.60 5.94 31.46
C ASN A 162 -15.39 6.02 32.97
N LYS A 163 -14.31 5.40 33.47
CA LYS A 163 -13.91 5.50 34.88
C LYS A 163 -13.56 6.93 35.29
N ASN A 164 -13.00 7.71 34.35
CA ASN A 164 -12.48 9.05 34.61
C ASN A 164 -13.46 10.17 34.22
N PHE A 165 -14.27 9.99 33.16
CA PHE A 165 -15.03 11.07 32.54
C PHE A 165 -16.55 10.84 32.46
N GLY A 166 -17.05 9.67 32.86
CA GLY A 166 -18.50 9.41 32.97
C GLY A 166 -18.95 8.05 32.43
N SER A 167 -20.16 7.64 32.81
CA SER A 167 -20.68 6.29 32.52
C SER A 167 -20.79 5.94 31.03
N SER A 168 -20.92 6.95 30.16
CA SER A 168 -20.94 6.80 28.71
C SER A 168 -20.42 8.07 28.05
N ILE A 169 -19.60 7.92 27.02
CA ILE A 169 -19.14 9.03 26.16
C ILE A 169 -19.77 8.80 24.80
N VAL A 170 -20.51 9.79 24.29
CA VAL A 170 -21.17 9.73 22.98
C VAL A 170 -20.42 10.64 22.03
N THR A 171 -19.82 10.05 21.00
CA THR A 171 -19.18 10.80 19.90
C THR A 171 -20.10 10.72 18.68
N PRO A 172 -20.54 11.87 18.13
CA PRO A 172 -21.36 11.86 16.93
C PRO A 172 -20.53 11.39 15.72
N ALA A 173 -21.21 11.07 14.61
CA ALA A 173 -20.55 10.82 13.35
C ALA A 173 -19.72 12.04 12.92
N TYR A 174 -18.66 11.79 12.15
CA TYR A 174 -17.90 12.82 11.46
C TYR A 174 -18.82 13.66 10.57
N ASP A 175 -18.65 14.98 10.66
CA ASP A 175 -19.53 15.95 10.02
C ASP A 175 -18.75 17.20 9.62
N THR A 176 -19.03 17.67 8.41
CA THR A 176 -18.46 18.91 7.84
C THR A 176 -19.53 19.81 7.24
N ASP A 177 -20.79 19.36 7.17
CA ASP A 177 -21.90 20.12 6.59
C ASP A 177 -23.07 20.37 7.54
N GLY A 178 -22.97 19.92 8.80
CA GLY A 178 -23.96 20.12 9.85
C GLY A 178 -25.01 19.01 9.94
N ASN A 179 -24.77 17.85 9.31
CA ASN A 179 -25.71 16.73 9.22
C ASN A 179 -25.08 15.37 9.60
N THR A 180 -24.94 15.17 10.90
CA THR A 180 -24.48 13.89 11.50
C THR A 180 -25.38 12.68 11.24
N SER A 181 -26.55 12.84 10.60
CA SER A 181 -27.45 11.72 10.28
C SER A 181 -27.19 11.10 8.91
N ASN A 182 -26.41 11.74 8.02
CA ASN A 182 -26.10 11.20 6.71
C ASN A 182 -24.84 11.82 6.10
N PHE A 183 -23.88 10.97 5.74
CA PHE A 183 -22.69 11.38 5.03
C PHE A 183 -22.98 11.88 3.61
N SER A 184 -22.61 13.14 3.36
CA SER A 184 -22.63 13.75 2.03
C SER A 184 -21.56 13.15 1.10
N THR A 185 -21.66 13.40 -0.20
CA THR A 185 -20.62 12.97 -1.16
C THR A 185 -19.25 13.57 -0.82
N ALA A 186 -19.22 14.83 -0.36
CA ALA A 186 -17.99 15.52 0.01
C ALA A 186 -17.35 14.90 1.26
N GLU A 187 -18.15 14.50 2.24
CA GLU A 187 -17.65 13.78 3.42
C GLU A 187 -17.12 12.41 3.07
N ARG A 188 -17.83 11.65 2.23
CA ARG A 188 -17.35 10.33 1.76
C ARG A 188 -16.04 10.45 0.99
N GLU A 189 -15.89 11.48 0.18
CA GLU A 189 -14.61 11.77 -0.48
C GLU A 189 -13.52 12.13 0.54
N THR A 190 -13.84 12.95 1.54
CA THR A 190 -12.89 13.35 2.58
C THR A 190 -12.46 12.17 3.45
N ILE A 191 -13.39 11.30 3.85
CA ILE A 191 -13.11 10.06 4.61
C ILE A 191 -12.18 9.15 3.80
N TRP A 192 -12.44 8.95 2.51
CA TRP A 192 -11.56 8.14 1.65
C TRP A 192 -10.13 8.71 1.60
N ARG A 193 -9.97 10.04 1.52
CA ARG A 193 -8.65 10.67 1.50
C ARG A 193 -7.96 10.67 2.86
N ILE A 194 -8.69 10.83 3.95
CA ILE A 194 -8.17 10.66 5.31
C ILE A 194 -7.64 9.23 5.47
N TRP A 195 -8.43 8.22 5.09
CA TRP A 195 -8.01 6.83 5.11
C TRP A 195 -6.74 6.60 4.29
N GLN A 196 -6.61 7.20 3.10
CA GLN A 196 -5.40 7.09 2.27
C GLN A 196 -4.15 7.63 2.97
N ARG A 197 -4.23 8.78 3.65
CA ARG A 197 -3.10 9.38 4.37
C ARG A 197 -2.65 8.52 5.54
N VAL A 198 -3.60 8.13 6.38
CA VAL A 198 -3.32 7.25 7.53
C VAL A 198 -2.78 5.90 7.05
N ALA A 199 -3.33 5.35 5.97
CA ALA A 199 -2.82 4.12 5.39
C ALA A 199 -1.41 4.25 4.81
N GLU A 200 -0.98 5.44 4.39
CA GLU A 200 0.38 5.72 3.94
C GLU A 200 1.34 5.78 5.13
N ASP A 201 0.97 6.49 6.22
CA ASP A 201 1.77 6.56 7.46
C ASP A 201 2.04 5.17 8.06
N PHE A 202 1.07 4.26 7.95
CA PHE A 202 1.19 2.88 8.45
C PHE A 202 1.55 1.84 7.37
N SER A 203 1.80 2.28 6.12
CA SER A 203 2.14 1.37 5.02
C SER A 203 3.40 0.50 5.25
N PRO A 204 4.41 0.94 6.03
CA PRO A 204 5.59 0.11 6.34
C PRO A 204 5.31 -1.06 7.29
N PHE A 205 4.17 -1.10 7.97
CA PHE A 205 3.89 -2.07 9.05
C PHE A 205 2.86 -3.13 8.65
N ASP A 206 2.92 -4.29 9.30
CA ASP A 206 1.94 -5.35 9.10
C ASP A 206 0.64 -5.11 9.90
N VAL A 207 -0.03 -4.01 9.58
CA VAL A 207 -1.28 -3.57 10.19
C VAL A 207 -2.28 -3.14 9.12
N ASN A 208 -3.56 -3.42 9.34
CA ASN A 208 -4.66 -3.02 8.47
C ASN A 208 -5.29 -1.72 8.94
N VAL A 209 -5.11 -0.63 8.20
CA VAL A 209 -5.90 0.59 8.37
C VAL A 209 -7.22 0.39 7.61
N THR A 210 -8.33 0.40 8.33
CA THR A 210 -9.65 0.05 7.79
C THR A 210 -10.74 1.02 8.19
N THR A 211 -11.73 1.18 7.32
CA THR A 211 -13.03 1.82 7.64
C THR A 211 -14.16 0.80 7.70
N ALA A 212 -13.85 -0.49 7.49
CA ALA A 212 -14.80 -1.58 7.67
C ALA A 212 -14.87 -1.94 9.16
N GLN A 213 -16.04 -1.81 9.77
CA GLN A 213 -16.26 -2.17 11.19
C GLN A 213 -15.80 -3.61 11.47
N PRO A 214 -14.75 -3.82 12.29
CA PRO A 214 -14.35 -5.14 12.75
C PRO A 214 -15.33 -5.67 13.79
N SER A 215 -15.22 -6.96 14.13
CA SER A 215 -15.89 -7.45 15.34
C SER A 215 -15.24 -6.89 16.61
N ASP A 216 -16.00 -6.76 17.70
CA ASP A 216 -15.48 -6.20 18.97
C ASP A 216 -14.26 -6.96 19.52
N ASP A 217 -14.18 -8.28 19.27
CA ASP A 217 -13.03 -9.10 19.70
C ASP A 217 -11.76 -8.81 18.88
N GLN A 218 -11.88 -8.23 17.68
CA GLN A 218 -10.74 -7.76 16.88
C GLN A 218 -10.28 -6.35 17.25
N LEU A 219 -10.89 -5.70 18.25
CA LEU A 219 -10.57 -4.34 18.72
C LEU A 219 -10.06 -4.32 20.17
N LYS A 220 -9.64 -5.48 20.69
CA LYS A 220 -9.06 -5.64 22.03
C LYS A 220 -8.20 -6.90 22.08
N LYS A 221 -7.16 -6.89 22.89
CA LYS A 221 -6.28 -8.04 23.09
C LYS A 221 -6.90 -9.00 24.12
N THR A 222 -7.66 -9.99 23.66
CA THR A 222 -8.50 -10.83 24.52
C THR A 222 -7.72 -11.77 25.44
N SER A 223 -6.47 -12.08 25.10
CA SER A 223 -5.58 -12.92 25.90
C SER A 223 -4.11 -12.73 25.52
N GLY A 224 -3.18 -13.26 26.33
CA GLY A 224 -1.75 -13.26 25.99
C GLY A 224 -1.36 -14.16 24.81
N SER A 225 -2.27 -15.04 24.36
CA SER A 225 -2.10 -15.87 23.15
C SER A 225 -2.94 -15.37 21.98
N ASP A 226 -3.64 -14.25 22.15
CA ASP A 226 -4.37 -13.61 21.07
C ASP A 226 -3.35 -13.14 20.03
N SER A 227 -3.65 -13.43 18.76
CA SER A 227 -2.83 -13.02 17.63
C SER A 227 -3.54 -12.00 16.76
N GLN A 228 -4.80 -11.65 17.04
CA GLN A 228 -5.62 -10.75 16.23
C GLN A 228 -6.35 -9.76 17.11
N TRP A 229 -5.88 -8.51 17.12
CA TRP A 229 -6.55 -7.42 17.81
C TRP A 229 -6.27 -6.09 17.12
N GLY A 230 -6.76 -5.01 17.68
CA GLY A 230 -6.61 -3.70 17.06
C GLY A 230 -7.09 -2.60 17.98
N ILE A 231 -7.13 -1.41 17.41
CA ILE A 231 -7.58 -0.20 18.09
C ILE A 231 -8.69 0.47 17.28
N ARG A 232 -9.71 0.95 18.00
CA ARG A 232 -10.72 1.86 17.44
C ARG A 232 -10.24 3.30 17.57
N VAL A 233 -10.32 4.04 16.48
CA VAL A 233 -10.15 5.49 16.45
C VAL A 233 -11.52 6.10 16.17
N VAL A 234 -12.11 6.76 17.15
CA VAL A 234 -13.44 7.37 17.03
C VAL A 234 -13.30 8.81 16.56
N ILE A 235 -13.84 9.12 15.38
CA ILE A 235 -13.67 10.41 14.70
C ILE A 235 -15.02 11.14 14.61
N GLY A 236 -15.13 12.26 15.33
CA GLY A 236 -16.31 13.11 15.27
C GLY A 236 -16.42 14.09 16.44
N GLY A 237 -17.29 15.10 16.27
CA GLY A 237 -17.63 16.05 17.32
C GLY A 237 -16.51 17.02 17.73
N ASP A 238 -16.77 17.76 18.80
CA ASP A 238 -15.90 18.80 19.37
C ASP A 238 -15.19 18.40 20.67
N GLY A 239 -15.42 17.17 21.15
CA GLY A 239 -14.87 16.70 22.43
C GLY A 239 -15.42 17.44 23.65
N SER A 240 -16.66 17.96 23.59
CA SER A 240 -17.30 18.73 24.68
C SER A 240 -17.35 18.04 26.06
N TRP A 241 -17.15 16.72 26.11
CA TRP A 241 -17.04 15.96 27.36
C TRP A 241 -15.63 16.04 28.01
N TYR A 242 -14.64 16.56 27.28
CA TYR A 242 -13.25 16.74 27.72
C TYR A 242 -12.87 18.24 27.75
N GLN A 243 -11.58 18.55 27.57
CA GLN A 243 -11.05 19.90 27.51
C GLN A 243 -11.34 20.56 26.16
N LYS A 244 -11.94 21.75 26.21
CA LYS A 244 -12.24 22.57 25.02
C LYS A 244 -10.98 22.82 24.16
N GLY A 245 -11.12 22.60 22.85
CA GLY A 245 -10.07 22.85 21.86
C GLY A 245 -9.07 21.72 21.67
N THR A 246 -9.26 20.60 22.38
CA THR A 246 -8.47 19.37 22.17
C THR A 246 -8.71 18.84 20.75
N GLY A 247 -7.64 18.46 20.04
CA GLY A 247 -7.72 17.92 18.69
C GLY A 247 -7.93 16.41 18.64
N GLY A 248 -7.27 15.70 19.56
CA GLY A 248 -7.35 14.26 19.74
C GLY A 248 -6.92 13.88 21.15
N LEU A 249 -7.20 12.64 21.53
CA LEU A 249 -6.76 12.09 22.82
C LEU A 249 -6.73 10.55 22.78
N ALA A 250 -5.60 9.99 23.20
CA ALA A 250 -5.39 8.55 23.37
C ALA A 250 -4.75 8.22 24.72
N TYR A 251 -4.92 6.97 25.17
CA TYR A 251 -4.11 6.43 26.25
C TYR A 251 -2.86 5.80 25.66
N MET A 252 -1.72 6.02 26.32
CA MET A 252 -0.48 5.33 26.00
C MET A 252 -0.68 3.81 26.11
N ASP A 253 -0.12 3.07 25.15
CA ASP A 253 -0.12 1.59 25.08
C ASP A 253 -1.50 0.94 24.95
N SER A 254 -2.58 1.70 24.72
CA SER A 254 -3.94 1.15 24.70
C SER A 254 -4.20 0.18 23.56
N PHE A 255 -3.34 0.14 22.54
CA PHE A 255 -3.40 -0.86 21.46
C PHE A 255 -3.33 -2.29 22.00
N ASN A 256 -2.63 -2.50 23.11
CA ASN A 256 -2.43 -3.82 23.73
C ASN A 256 -3.43 -4.16 24.84
N TRP A 257 -4.45 -3.33 25.08
CA TRP A 257 -5.38 -3.53 26.20
C TRP A 257 -6.47 -4.55 25.90
N ASP A 258 -6.99 -5.20 26.95
CA ASP A 258 -8.06 -6.21 26.89
C ASP A 258 -9.48 -5.62 26.83
N SER A 259 -9.57 -4.32 26.55
CA SER A 259 -10.82 -3.57 26.39
C SER A 259 -10.74 -2.70 25.14
N ASP A 260 -11.87 -2.50 24.46
CA ASP A 260 -12.01 -1.56 23.32
C ASP A 260 -11.97 -0.12 23.84
N THR A 261 -10.79 0.31 24.32
CA THR A 261 -10.51 1.66 24.79
C THR A 261 -10.03 2.48 23.59
N PRO A 262 -10.89 3.32 22.98
CA PRO A 262 -10.54 3.98 21.73
C PRO A 262 -9.56 5.13 21.91
N ALA A 263 -8.91 5.50 20.82
CA ALA A 263 -8.39 6.85 20.61
C ALA A 263 -9.51 7.76 20.07
N PHE A 264 -9.52 9.04 20.44
CA PHE A 264 -10.51 10.01 19.99
C PHE A 264 -9.91 11.07 19.09
N ILE A 265 -10.64 11.45 18.05
CA ILE A 265 -10.32 12.57 17.16
C ILE A 265 -11.53 13.49 17.09
N PHE A 266 -11.39 14.69 17.67
CA PHE A 266 -12.46 15.69 17.68
C PHE A 266 -12.38 16.53 16.41
N SER A 267 -12.95 16.00 15.33
CA SER A 267 -12.79 16.51 13.97
C SER A 267 -13.21 17.99 13.84
N GLU A 268 -14.20 18.46 14.59
CA GLU A 268 -14.62 19.87 14.56
C GLU A 268 -13.50 20.82 15.03
N ASN A 269 -12.64 20.37 15.94
CA ASN A 269 -11.47 21.12 16.42
C ASN A 269 -10.25 20.99 15.48
N ARG A 270 -10.31 20.13 14.45
CA ARG A 270 -9.24 19.92 13.46
C ARG A 270 -9.55 20.66 12.17
N ALA A 271 -9.46 21.98 12.24
CA ALA A 271 -9.75 22.90 11.13
C ALA A 271 -11.13 22.66 10.48
N GLY A 272 -12.16 22.36 11.30
CA GLY A 272 -13.51 22.08 10.84
C GLY A 272 -13.66 20.75 10.09
N GLY A 273 -12.89 19.73 10.47
CA GLY A 273 -12.89 18.42 9.83
C GLY A 273 -12.07 18.38 8.54
N SER A 274 -10.96 19.11 8.43
CA SER A 274 -10.17 19.09 7.19
C SER A 274 -9.38 17.79 7.03
N GLU A 275 -9.27 17.32 5.78
CA GLU A 275 -8.58 16.07 5.41
C GLU A 275 -7.21 15.91 6.08
N LYS A 276 -6.30 16.88 5.88
CA LYS A 276 -4.94 16.85 6.44
C LYS A 276 -4.99 16.90 7.98
N SER A 277 -5.75 17.82 8.57
CA SER A 277 -5.70 18.02 10.02
C SER A 277 -6.28 16.86 10.83
N VAL A 278 -7.28 16.18 10.26
CA VAL A 278 -7.87 14.97 10.85
C VAL A 278 -6.94 13.77 10.66
N ALA A 279 -6.33 13.59 9.48
CA ALA A 279 -5.38 12.51 9.24
C ALA A 279 -4.14 12.59 10.14
N GLU A 280 -3.52 13.78 10.27
CA GLU A 280 -2.37 13.97 11.18
C GLU A 280 -2.74 13.62 12.62
N ALA A 281 -3.93 14.04 13.08
CA ALA A 281 -4.40 13.73 14.42
C ALA A 281 -4.61 12.22 14.60
N ILE A 282 -5.18 11.54 13.61
CA ILE A 282 -5.39 10.08 13.67
C ILE A 282 -4.04 9.37 13.86
N SER A 283 -3.07 9.63 12.99
CA SER A 283 -1.77 8.95 13.06
C SER A 283 -1.03 9.28 14.36
N HIS A 284 -1.09 10.53 14.82
CA HIS A 284 -0.53 10.96 16.11
C HIS A 284 -1.17 10.22 17.30
N GLU A 285 -2.50 10.20 17.40
CA GLU A 285 -3.17 9.54 18.53
C GLU A 285 -3.00 8.02 18.47
N VAL A 286 -2.97 7.41 17.28
CA VAL A 286 -2.62 5.99 17.14
C VAL A 286 -1.18 5.75 17.60
N GLY A 287 -0.24 6.66 17.32
CA GLY A 287 1.12 6.61 17.84
C GLY A 287 1.17 6.51 19.36
N HIS A 288 0.37 7.28 20.09
CA HIS A 288 0.21 7.11 21.54
C HIS A 288 -0.29 5.71 21.91
N THR A 289 -1.31 5.19 21.23
CA THR A 289 -1.79 3.82 21.53
C THR A 289 -0.72 2.74 21.34
N LEU A 290 0.28 3.00 20.50
CA LEU A 290 1.42 2.13 20.19
C LEU A 290 2.64 2.37 21.11
N GLY A 291 2.57 3.34 22.02
CA GLY A 291 3.58 3.60 23.05
C GLY A 291 4.49 4.80 22.76
N LEU A 292 4.17 5.64 21.79
CA LEU A 292 4.99 6.81 21.44
C LEU A 292 4.61 8.05 22.24
N SER A 293 5.60 8.79 22.72
CA SER A 293 5.45 10.09 23.36
C SER A 293 5.50 11.22 22.32
N HIS A 294 5.15 12.44 22.72
CA HIS A 294 5.29 13.59 21.82
C HIS A 294 6.74 13.82 21.41
N GLU A 295 6.92 14.30 20.19
CA GLU A 295 8.17 14.81 19.67
C GLU A 295 8.14 16.33 19.67
N GLY A 296 8.80 16.92 20.68
CA GLY A 296 8.87 18.35 20.91
C GLY A 296 10.28 18.92 20.89
N ASP A 297 10.40 20.16 21.34
CA ASP A 297 11.68 20.82 21.57
C ASP A 297 11.77 21.35 23.02
N SER A 298 12.85 22.07 23.34
CA SER A 298 13.07 22.62 24.68
C SER A 298 11.99 23.60 25.18
N THR A 299 11.12 24.09 24.29
CA THR A 299 10.13 25.15 24.54
C THR A 299 8.70 24.76 24.16
N ASN A 300 8.52 23.77 23.28
CA ASN A 300 7.22 23.32 22.79
C ASN A 300 7.08 21.82 22.96
N ASP A 301 5.93 21.36 23.44
CA ASP A 301 5.62 19.93 23.55
C ASP A 301 5.53 19.25 22.17
N TYR A 302 5.27 20.02 21.11
CA TYR A 302 5.17 19.56 19.73
C TYR A 302 6.15 20.32 18.84
N TYR A 303 6.95 19.58 18.09
CA TYR A 303 7.89 20.14 17.14
C TYR A 303 7.21 20.38 15.80
N TYR A 304 7.29 21.63 15.30
CA TYR A 304 6.67 22.05 14.05
C TYR A 304 7.45 21.64 12.78
N GLY A 305 8.59 20.97 12.94
CA GLY A 305 9.40 20.54 11.80
C GLY A 305 10.11 21.68 11.06
N HIS A 306 10.46 21.41 9.80
CA HIS A 306 11.24 22.28 8.92
C HIS A 306 10.49 22.62 7.63
N GLY A 307 10.84 23.75 7.01
CA GLY A 307 10.17 24.20 5.80
C GLY A 307 8.70 24.59 6.04
N ASN A 308 7.90 24.55 4.98
CA ASN A 308 6.46 24.80 5.05
C ASN A 308 5.74 24.08 3.88
N GLY A 309 4.41 24.07 3.89
CA GLY A 309 3.58 23.41 2.88
C GLY A 309 3.70 23.93 1.44
N SER A 310 4.50 24.97 1.18
CA SER A 310 4.84 25.39 -0.19
C SER A 310 6.01 24.62 -0.80
N VAL A 311 6.72 23.83 0.00
CA VAL A 311 7.85 22.99 -0.43
C VAL A 311 7.47 21.53 -0.20
N GLU A 312 7.64 20.67 -1.21
CA GLU A 312 7.26 19.25 -1.14
C GLU A 312 7.99 18.53 0.01
N THR A 313 9.26 18.89 0.23
CA THR A 313 10.12 18.36 1.30
C THR A 313 9.99 19.14 2.62
N GLY A 314 8.91 19.91 2.81
CA GLY A 314 8.60 20.50 4.12
C GLY A 314 8.25 19.37 5.09
N TRP A 315 9.06 19.19 6.12
CA TRP A 315 9.10 17.99 6.97
C TRP A 315 8.59 18.27 8.39
N ALA A 316 7.90 17.32 9.01
CA ALA A 316 7.67 17.27 10.46
C ALA A 316 7.59 15.82 10.97
N PRO A 317 7.88 15.59 12.26
CA PRO A 317 7.57 14.32 12.90
C PRO A 317 6.05 14.10 13.05
N ILE A 318 5.57 12.87 12.87
CA ILE A 318 4.16 12.49 13.10
C ILE A 318 3.75 12.74 14.56
N MET A 319 4.64 12.48 15.53
CA MET A 319 4.39 12.73 16.95
C MET A 319 4.61 14.21 17.36
N GLY A 320 4.85 15.10 16.39
CA GLY A 320 4.96 16.54 16.56
C GLY A 320 3.73 17.29 16.02
N GLU A 321 3.95 18.31 15.20
CA GLU A 321 2.87 19.13 14.61
C GLU A 321 3.11 19.36 13.10
N GLY A 322 2.60 18.42 12.29
CA GLY A 322 2.79 18.35 10.83
C GLY A 322 1.67 18.97 9.98
N ASN A 323 0.68 19.67 10.57
CA ASN A 323 -0.48 20.18 9.82
C ASN A 323 -0.13 21.05 8.60
N ASP A 324 0.98 21.81 8.68
CA ASP A 324 1.47 22.70 7.61
C ASP A 324 2.70 22.12 6.88
N ARG A 325 2.90 20.80 6.90
CA ARG A 325 4.02 20.11 6.24
C ARG A 325 3.51 19.08 5.22
N ASN A 326 4.25 18.94 4.13
CA ASN A 326 3.87 18.02 3.05
C ASN A 326 4.39 16.60 3.32
N LEU A 327 5.55 16.51 3.97
CA LEU A 327 6.18 15.28 4.43
C LEU A 327 6.04 15.21 5.96
N SER A 328 5.23 14.28 6.45
CA SER A 328 5.19 13.89 7.86
C SER A 328 5.86 12.52 7.97
N GLN A 329 6.68 12.22 8.97
CA GLN A 329 7.35 10.92 9.09
C GLN A 329 7.44 10.45 10.54
N TRP A 330 7.51 9.14 10.77
CA TRP A 330 8.00 8.59 12.03
C TRP A 330 9.46 9.03 12.23
N SER A 331 9.86 9.30 13.47
CA SER A 331 11.14 9.92 13.76
C SER A 331 11.86 9.19 14.91
N LYS A 332 13.13 9.55 15.13
CA LYS A 332 13.88 9.13 16.31
C LYS A 332 14.52 10.30 17.07
N GLY A 333 13.88 11.46 16.97
CA GLY A 333 14.36 12.70 17.58
C GLY A 333 15.72 13.19 17.06
N GLU A 334 16.04 12.96 15.77
CA GLU A 334 17.34 13.37 15.21
C GLU A 334 17.46 14.87 14.95
N TYR A 335 16.33 15.56 14.86
CA TYR A 335 16.31 16.99 14.57
C TYR A 335 16.93 17.80 15.72
N THR A 336 17.48 18.95 15.35
CA THR A 336 18.19 19.81 16.31
C THR A 336 17.25 20.28 17.42
N GLY A 337 17.56 19.92 18.66
CA GLY A 337 16.82 20.39 19.85
C GLY A 337 15.65 19.51 20.28
N ALA A 338 15.50 18.31 19.71
CA ALA A 338 14.51 17.33 20.11
C ALA A 338 14.50 17.12 21.63
N SER A 339 13.32 17.17 22.24
CA SER A 339 13.12 16.89 23.68
C SER A 339 12.90 15.40 23.96
N ASN A 340 12.60 14.62 22.91
CA ASN A 340 12.40 13.18 22.92
C ASN A 340 13.37 12.51 21.93
N GLN A 341 13.86 11.31 22.25
CA GLN A 341 14.75 10.48 21.43
C GLN A 341 14.28 9.02 21.38
N GLU A 342 12.98 8.80 21.56
CA GLU A 342 12.33 7.51 21.27
C GLU A 342 12.65 7.10 19.83
N ASP A 343 12.88 5.80 19.60
CA ASP A 343 12.98 5.24 18.25
C ASP A 343 11.59 4.75 17.85
N ASP A 344 10.84 5.60 17.13
CA ASP A 344 9.45 5.32 16.80
C ASP A 344 9.29 3.97 16.09
N LEU A 345 10.20 3.64 15.16
CA LEU A 345 10.13 2.43 14.36
C LEU A 345 10.37 1.18 15.22
N ASP A 346 11.35 1.22 16.13
CA ASP A 346 11.60 0.15 17.09
C ASP A 346 10.42 -0.05 18.06
N ILE A 347 9.83 1.04 18.55
CA ILE A 347 8.67 0.96 19.46
C ILE A 347 7.45 0.40 18.72
N ILE A 348 7.11 0.92 17.55
CA ILE A 348 5.95 0.44 16.79
C ILE A 348 6.09 -1.07 16.51
N THR A 349 7.27 -1.51 16.07
CA THR A 349 7.48 -2.90 15.62
C THR A 349 7.91 -3.88 16.71
N GLY A 350 8.33 -3.39 17.88
CA GLY A 350 8.90 -4.20 18.95
C GLY A 350 7.90 -4.71 19.99
N GLN A 351 6.81 -3.98 20.24
CA GLN A 351 5.93 -4.24 21.39
C GLN A 351 4.42 -4.28 21.11
N ASN A 352 3.99 -4.12 19.85
CA ASN A 352 2.56 -3.98 19.50
C ASN A 352 1.94 -5.22 18.83
N GLY A 353 2.65 -6.35 18.79
CA GLY A 353 2.15 -7.62 18.25
C GLY A 353 2.32 -7.80 16.75
N PHE A 354 2.61 -6.73 16.03
CA PHE A 354 2.99 -6.74 14.62
C PHE A 354 4.38 -6.10 14.44
N GLY A 355 5.02 -6.40 13.33
CA GLY A 355 6.29 -5.79 12.91
C GLY A 355 6.14 -5.03 11.60
N TYR A 356 7.24 -4.91 10.87
CA TYR A 356 7.21 -4.43 9.49
C TYR A 356 6.36 -5.34 8.59
N ARG A 357 5.84 -4.74 7.54
CA ARG A 357 5.23 -5.46 6.43
C ARG A 357 6.26 -6.41 5.81
N ARG A 358 5.78 -7.44 5.13
CA ARG A 358 6.65 -8.30 4.33
C ARG A 358 7.16 -7.53 3.12
N ASP A 359 8.47 -7.53 2.96
CA ASP A 359 9.23 -7.07 1.79
C ASP A 359 8.60 -7.58 0.47
N ASP A 360 8.32 -6.65 -0.44
CA ASP A 360 7.71 -6.90 -1.75
C ASP A 360 8.72 -7.07 -2.90
N TYR A 361 9.94 -6.54 -2.79
CA TYR A 361 11.01 -6.75 -3.77
C TYR A 361 12.39 -6.97 -3.17
N SER A 362 13.19 -7.83 -3.80
CA SER A 362 14.48 -8.18 -3.22
C SER A 362 15.43 -6.97 -3.12
N ASN A 363 15.96 -6.82 -1.90
CA ASN A 363 17.13 -6.04 -1.51
C ASN A 363 18.45 -6.31 -2.28
N GLN A 364 18.47 -7.21 -3.26
CA GLN A 364 19.67 -7.66 -3.95
C GLN A 364 19.54 -7.53 -5.47
N LEU A 365 20.52 -6.91 -6.13
CA LEU A 365 20.59 -6.79 -7.59
C LEU A 365 20.51 -8.15 -8.31
N THR A 366 21.08 -9.22 -7.74
CA THR A 366 21.02 -10.58 -8.32
C THR A 366 19.63 -11.21 -8.30
N SER A 367 18.69 -10.60 -7.59
CA SER A 367 17.31 -11.06 -7.44
C SER A 367 16.32 -9.95 -7.76
N ALA A 368 16.76 -8.98 -8.59
CA ALA A 368 15.92 -7.90 -9.09
C ALA A 368 14.66 -8.45 -9.76
N ALA A 369 13.51 -7.84 -9.45
CA ALA A 369 12.24 -8.20 -10.07
C ALA A 369 12.14 -7.64 -11.49
N ALA A 370 11.41 -8.31 -12.38
CA ALA A 370 11.16 -7.73 -13.70
C ALA A 370 10.30 -6.46 -13.57
N LEU A 371 10.72 -5.38 -14.24
CA LEU A 371 9.90 -4.18 -14.37
C LEU A 371 8.68 -4.49 -15.25
N SER A 372 7.45 -4.18 -14.80
CA SER A 372 6.26 -4.48 -15.60
C SER A 372 6.17 -3.52 -16.78
N ILE A 373 6.31 -4.07 -17.98
CA ILE A 373 6.31 -3.34 -19.24
C ILE A 373 5.24 -3.92 -20.16
N ASN A 374 4.37 -3.07 -20.70
CA ASN A 374 3.34 -3.42 -21.68
C ASN A 374 3.42 -2.47 -22.87
N ASP A 375 3.76 -2.98 -24.05
CA ASP A 375 3.98 -2.18 -25.27
C ASP A 375 4.88 -0.95 -25.03
N GLY A 376 5.97 -1.17 -24.28
CA GLY A 376 6.93 -0.13 -23.90
C GLY A 376 6.46 0.80 -22.78
N GLN A 377 5.22 0.69 -22.29
CA GLN A 377 4.72 1.44 -21.15
C GLN A 377 5.04 0.73 -19.84
N VAL A 378 5.53 1.48 -18.85
CA VAL A 378 5.83 0.98 -17.50
C VAL A 378 4.70 1.35 -16.55
N GLU A 379 4.28 0.38 -15.73
CA GLU A 379 3.46 0.62 -14.55
C GLU A 379 3.85 -0.40 -13.46
N ASN A 380 4.53 0.06 -12.41
CA ASN A 380 4.91 -0.73 -11.24
C ASN A 380 4.60 0.05 -9.95
N TYR A 381 4.43 -0.68 -8.86
CA TYR A 381 4.19 -0.13 -7.52
C TYR A 381 5.01 -0.91 -6.50
N GLY A 382 5.39 -0.29 -5.40
CA GLY A 382 6.09 -0.94 -4.31
C GLY A 382 5.98 -0.18 -2.99
N ILE A 383 6.57 -0.75 -1.94
CA ILE A 383 6.61 -0.17 -0.60
C ILE A 383 8.03 -0.31 -0.06
N ILE A 384 8.68 0.82 0.23
CA ILE A 384 9.92 0.79 1.02
C ILE A 384 9.51 0.67 2.48
N GLU A 385 9.59 -0.52 3.07
CA GLU A 385 9.06 -0.75 4.42
C GLU A 385 10.10 -0.51 5.54
N LYS A 386 11.39 -0.45 5.20
CA LYS A 386 12.47 -0.14 6.16
C LYS A 386 13.46 0.85 5.59
N ASN A 387 14.19 1.52 6.47
CA ASN A 387 15.24 2.48 6.10
C ASN A 387 16.49 1.83 5.50
N ASN A 388 16.51 0.50 5.39
CA ASN A 388 17.55 -0.26 4.72
C ASN A 388 16.99 -1.15 3.60
N ASP A 389 15.74 -0.91 3.22
CA ASP A 389 15.05 -1.61 2.15
C ASP A 389 15.31 -0.93 0.81
N ILE A 390 15.69 -1.73 -0.19
CA ILE A 390 16.06 -1.29 -1.53
C ILE A 390 15.39 -2.20 -2.54
N ASP A 391 14.44 -1.67 -3.28
CA ASP A 391 13.74 -2.43 -4.31
C ASP A 391 14.51 -2.42 -5.62
N TRP A 392 14.92 -3.61 -6.06
CA TRP A 392 15.62 -3.79 -7.33
C TRP A 392 14.68 -4.28 -8.44
N PHE A 393 14.73 -3.59 -9.58
CA PHE A 393 14.06 -3.96 -10.81
C PHE A 393 15.05 -4.18 -11.95
N GLU A 394 14.72 -5.08 -12.87
CA GLU A 394 15.45 -5.29 -14.13
C GLU A 394 14.55 -5.06 -15.34
N PHE A 395 15.15 -4.54 -16.42
CA PHE A 395 14.49 -4.42 -17.71
C PHE A 395 15.51 -4.48 -18.85
N ASN A 396 15.03 -4.78 -20.06
CA ASN A 396 15.83 -4.68 -21.27
C ASN A 396 15.43 -3.43 -22.05
N SER A 397 16.42 -2.69 -22.55
CA SER A 397 16.19 -1.68 -23.57
C SER A 397 16.65 -2.18 -24.93
N THR A 398 15.94 -1.84 -26.00
CA THR A 398 16.29 -2.19 -27.38
C THR A 398 17.17 -1.12 -28.01
N THR A 399 16.68 0.09 -28.23
CA THR A 399 17.45 1.28 -28.61
C THR A 399 16.49 2.45 -28.48
N GLY A 400 16.82 3.41 -27.62
CA GLY A 400 16.07 4.65 -27.56
C GLY A 400 15.98 5.23 -26.16
N ASN A 401 15.09 6.19 -26.06
CA ASN A 401 14.87 6.94 -24.84
C ASN A 401 14.09 6.10 -23.83
N ILE A 402 14.59 6.05 -22.60
CA ILE A 402 13.76 5.72 -21.45
C ILE A 402 13.27 7.02 -20.82
N ALA A 403 12.02 7.03 -20.40
CA ALA A 403 11.39 8.14 -19.70
C ALA A 403 10.62 7.55 -18.52
N LEU A 404 11.21 7.54 -17.33
CA LEU A 404 10.63 6.95 -16.13
C LEU A 404 10.35 8.05 -15.10
N ASP A 405 9.13 8.06 -14.60
CA ASP A 405 8.69 8.86 -13.45
C ASP A 405 8.50 7.92 -12.26
N ILE A 406 9.24 8.16 -11.18
CA ILE A 406 9.14 7.44 -9.92
C ILE A 406 8.58 8.40 -8.87
N LYS A 407 7.37 8.13 -8.40
CA LYS A 407 6.63 9.05 -7.52
C LYS A 407 6.29 8.37 -6.20
N PRO A 408 6.42 9.07 -5.07
CA PRO A 408 5.90 8.57 -3.81
C PRO A 408 4.37 8.53 -3.85
N PHE A 409 3.75 8.07 -2.78
CA PHE A 409 2.29 8.08 -2.68
C PHE A 409 1.71 9.49 -2.87
N GLU A 410 0.64 9.58 -3.66
CA GLU A 410 0.12 10.88 -4.12
C GLU A 410 -0.55 11.72 -3.02
N ARG A 411 -0.91 11.10 -1.88
CA ARG A 411 -1.68 11.74 -0.81
C ARG A 411 -1.04 11.52 0.56
N GLY A 412 -0.26 12.51 0.98
CA GLY A 412 0.51 12.45 2.23
C GLY A 412 1.71 11.53 2.12
N PRO A 413 2.61 11.74 1.14
CA PRO A 413 3.79 10.89 0.99
C PRO A 413 4.66 10.92 2.25
N ASN A 414 5.11 9.75 2.69
CA ASN A 414 6.16 9.62 3.72
C ASN A 414 7.55 9.35 3.09
N LEU A 415 7.60 8.89 1.84
CA LEU A 415 8.84 8.51 1.17
C LEU A 415 9.46 9.67 0.37
N ASP A 416 10.74 9.96 0.63
CA ASP A 416 11.61 10.74 -0.26
C ASP A 416 12.47 9.77 -1.08
N ILE A 417 12.32 9.81 -2.41
CA ILE A 417 12.82 8.75 -3.30
C ILE A 417 14.23 9.06 -3.80
N LEU A 418 15.12 8.08 -3.62
CA LEU A 418 16.37 7.97 -4.35
C LEU A 418 16.29 6.83 -5.37
N ALA A 419 16.22 7.19 -6.66
CA ALA A 419 16.28 6.21 -7.74
C ALA A 419 17.67 6.15 -8.36
N LYS A 420 18.19 4.95 -8.64
CA LYS A 420 19.49 4.74 -9.30
C LYS A 420 19.37 3.75 -10.45
N LEU A 421 19.99 4.07 -11.58
CA LEU A 421 20.00 3.25 -12.79
C LEU A 421 21.40 2.66 -13.02
N TYR A 422 21.47 1.36 -13.29
CA TYR A 422 22.70 0.60 -13.47
C TYR A 422 22.69 -0.17 -14.79
N ASN A 423 23.89 -0.43 -15.32
CA ASN A 423 24.05 -1.31 -16.49
C ASN A 423 24.08 -2.80 -16.10
N ALA A 424 24.11 -3.69 -17.10
CA ALA A 424 24.19 -5.15 -16.91
C ALA A 424 25.36 -5.65 -16.03
N SER A 425 26.43 -4.86 -15.87
CA SER A 425 27.57 -5.21 -15.00
C SER A 425 27.43 -4.70 -13.56
N GLY A 426 26.30 -4.08 -13.22
CA GLY A 426 26.06 -3.47 -11.91
C GLY A 426 26.76 -2.11 -11.72
N GLN A 427 27.24 -1.48 -12.79
CA GLN A 427 27.83 -0.14 -12.70
C GLN A 427 26.74 0.92 -12.75
N LEU A 428 26.79 1.88 -11.83
CA LEU A 428 25.87 3.03 -11.80
C LEU A 428 26.04 3.89 -13.06
N ILE A 429 24.94 4.14 -13.75
CA ILE A 429 24.83 5.03 -14.90
C ILE A 429 24.38 6.42 -14.45
N SER A 430 23.32 6.47 -13.65
CA SER A 430 22.67 7.72 -13.25
C SER A 430 21.92 7.54 -11.92
N SER A 431 21.73 8.63 -11.20
CA SER A 431 20.94 8.68 -9.97
C SER A 431 20.04 9.92 -9.97
N SER A 432 18.88 9.83 -9.34
CA SER A 432 17.87 10.89 -9.31
C SER A 432 17.27 11.00 -7.91
N ASN A 433 17.47 12.17 -7.29
CA ASN A 433 16.81 12.68 -6.08
C ASN A 433 16.90 14.22 -6.16
N PRO A 434 16.01 14.87 -6.91
CA PRO A 434 16.06 16.31 -7.12
C PRO A 434 15.76 17.08 -5.83
N ILE A 435 16.58 18.09 -5.51
CA ILE A 435 16.39 18.93 -4.32
C ILE A 435 15.00 19.60 -4.35
N GLY A 436 14.28 19.51 -3.25
CA GLY A 436 12.97 20.11 -3.06
C GLY A 436 11.82 19.31 -3.67
N SER A 437 12.08 18.08 -4.15
CA SER A 437 11.06 17.14 -4.58
C SER A 437 11.27 15.78 -3.92
N LEU A 438 10.16 15.07 -3.67
CA LEU A 438 10.16 13.70 -3.18
C LEU A 438 10.18 12.67 -4.31
N SER A 439 9.95 13.11 -5.55
CA SER A 439 9.91 12.25 -6.74
C SER A 439 11.27 12.16 -7.41
N ALA A 440 11.54 11.04 -8.06
CA ALA A 440 12.70 10.84 -8.91
C ALA A 440 12.27 10.60 -10.37
N SER A 441 13.16 10.89 -11.31
CA SER A 441 12.89 10.59 -12.73
C SER A 441 14.16 10.38 -13.54
N PHE A 442 14.00 9.68 -14.66
CA PHE A 442 15.01 9.47 -15.69
C PHE A 442 14.45 9.82 -17.06
N ASN A 443 15.22 10.56 -17.84
CA ASN A 443 14.93 10.81 -19.25
C ASN A 443 16.27 10.77 -20.02
N LEU A 444 16.61 9.59 -20.56
CA LEU A 444 17.95 9.34 -21.11
C LEU A 444 17.91 8.26 -22.19
N ASP A 445 18.81 8.37 -23.16
CA ASP A 445 18.97 7.37 -24.22
C ASP A 445 19.84 6.21 -23.74
N LEU A 446 19.32 4.99 -23.89
CA LEU A 446 20.05 3.76 -23.58
C LEU A 446 20.39 2.98 -24.85
N SER A 447 21.58 2.38 -24.81
CA SER A 447 21.98 1.38 -25.81
C SER A 447 21.23 0.06 -25.56
N PRO A 448 21.10 -0.81 -26.59
CA PRO A 448 20.54 -2.14 -26.41
C PRO A 448 21.22 -2.90 -25.26
N GLY A 449 20.45 -3.45 -24.34
CA GLY A 449 20.98 -4.26 -23.24
C GLY A 449 20.07 -4.36 -22.03
N GLN A 450 20.54 -5.12 -21.04
CA GLN A 450 19.90 -5.25 -19.73
C GLN A 450 20.34 -4.12 -18.81
N TYR A 451 19.40 -3.61 -18.03
CA TYR A 451 19.58 -2.53 -17.06
C TYR A 451 18.86 -2.88 -15.76
N TYR A 452 19.32 -2.25 -14.68
CA TYR A 452 18.73 -2.37 -13.36
C TYR A 452 18.34 -1.00 -12.82
N LEU A 453 17.19 -0.91 -12.16
CA LEU A 453 16.71 0.26 -11.44
C LEU A 453 16.63 -0.12 -9.96
N SER A 454 17.20 0.69 -9.07
CA SER A 454 16.97 0.56 -7.63
C SER A 454 16.17 1.75 -7.11
N ILE A 455 15.20 1.48 -6.22
CA ILE A 455 14.42 2.46 -5.48
C ILE A 455 14.78 2.34 -3.99
N ASP A 456 14.98 3.46 -3.32
CA ASP A 456 15.45 3.55 -1.94
C ASP A 456 14.86 4.81 -1.29
N GLY A 457 14.72 4.80 0.03
CA GLY A 457 14.39 5.98 0.83
C GLY A 457 15.63 6.82 1.10
N THR A 458 15.51 8.15 1.09
CA THR A 458 16.65 9.04 1.39
C THR A 458 16.26 10.20 2.29
N GLY A 459 17.26 10.89 2.84
CA GLY A 459 17.09 12.17 3.51
C GLY A 459 17.41 13.36 2.60
N GLN A 460 17.07 14.57 3.07
CA GLN A 460 17.45 15.82 2.41
C GLN A 460 18.19 16.77 3.36
N GLY A 461 19.34 17.27 2.90
CA GLY A 461 20.07 18.33 3.59
C GLY A 461 20.76 17.84 4.87
N ASN A 462 20.54 18.52 5.98
CA ASN A 462 21.06 18.14 7.31
C ASN A 462 19.95 18.26 8.36
N LEU A 463 20.18 17.69 9.54
CA LEU A 463 19.20 17.60 10.64
C LEU A 463 18.83 18.94 11.32
N ALA A 464 19.36 20.06 10.86
CA ALA A 464 18.96 21.39 11.34
C ALA A 464 17.88 22.04 10.47
N THR A 465 17.74 21.63 9.21
CA THR A 465 16.78 22.21 8.25
C THR A 465 16.12 21.19 7.34
N GLY A 466 16.41 19.92 7.53
CA GLY A 466 15.96 18.80 6.72
C GLY A 466 15.84 17.55 7.58
N TYR A 467 16.05 16.38 6.98
CA TYR A 467 15.75 15.09 7.62
C TYR A 467 16.72 14.02 7.11
N SER A 468 16.86 12.95 7.88
CA SER A 468 17.60 11.73 7.50
C SER A 468 16.73 10.81 6.64
N ASP A 469 17.28 9.67 6.24
CA ASP A 469 16.56 8.56 5.62
C ASP A 469 15.70 7.75 6.60
N TYR A 470 15.80 7.99 7.91
CA TYR A 470 15.18 7.16 8.95
C TYR A 470 13.68 6.94 8.74
N GLY A 471 12.93 8.02 8.50
CA GLY A 471 11.48 8.00 8.34
C GLY A 471 11.02 7.99 6.89
N SER A 472 11.95 7.94 5.93
CA SER A 472 11.66 7.94 4.49
C SER A 472 11.25 6.55 4.03
N LEU A 473 10.07 6.14 4.47
CA LEU A 473 9.43 4.86 4.19
C LEU A 473 8.11 5.12 3.48
N GLY A 474 7.56 4.14 2.79
CA GLY A 474 6.20 4.22 2.26
C GLY A 474 6.07 3.78 0.81
N GLN A 475 4.91 4.08 0.24
CA GLN A 475 4.55 3.55 -1.07
C GLN A 475 5.11 4.39 -2.21
N TYR A 476 5.42 3.76 -3.33
CA TYR A 476 5.79 4.45 -4.55
C TYR A 476 5.18 3.79 -5.80
N SER A 477 5.28 4.52 -6.90
CA SER A 477 4.92 4.07 -8.24
C SER A 477 6.03 4.38 -9.24
N ILE A 478 6.21 3.49 -10.21
CA ILE A 478 7.08 3.69 -11.38
C ILE A 478 6.18 3.69 -12.60
N THR A 479 6.20 4.78 -13.35
CA THR A 479 5.43 4.91 -14.59
C THR A 479 6.31 5.48 -15.70
N GLY A 480 5.88 5.34 -16.95
CA GLY A 480 6.54 5.97 -18.08
C GLY A 480 6.80 4.98 -19.21
N THR A 481 7.95 5.10 -19.86
CA THR A 481 8.28 4.30 -21.05
C THR A 481 9.71 3.78 -21.06
N VAL A 482 9.86 2.58 -21.62
CA VAL A 482 11.16 2.00 -22.01
C VAL A 482 11.11 1.62 -23.49
N ALA A 483 12.21 1.90 -24.19
CA ALA A 483 12.40 1.64 -25.62
C ALA A 483 12.96 0.24 -25.89
#